data_AF-A0A2K5PHY4-F1
#
_entry.id   AF-A0A2K5PHY4-F1
#
_cell.length_a   1.000
_cell.length_b   1.000
_cell.length_c   1.000
_cell.angle_alpha   90.00
_cell.angle_beta   90.00
_cell.angle_gamma   90.00
#
_symmetry.space_group_name_H-M   'P 1'
#
loop_
_entity.id
_entity.type
_entity.pdbx_description
1 polymer ?
#
loop_
_entity_poly.entity_id
_entity_poly.type
_entity_poly.pdbx_seq_one_letter_code
_entity_poly.pdbx_strand_id
1 'polypeptide(L)'
;MDPFLVLLHSVSSGLSSSELTELKFLCLGRVGKRKLERVQSGLDLFSVLLEQNDLEPGRTELLRELLASLRRHDLLRRLDDFEAGAAAGAAPGEEDLGAAFDLICDHVGKDWRRLARQLKVSDAKIDGIEDRYPRNLTERVRESLRIWKNTEKANATVAHLVGALRACQMNLVADLVEELQQARELQSRSGAVSPMSWNSEASTSEAS
;
A
#
# COMPACT_ATOMS: atom_id res chain seq x y z
N MET A 1 -18.54 -0.36 -0.01
CA MET A 1 -18.26 1.09 -0.09
C MET A 1 -16.79 1.26 0.27
N ASP A 2 -15.95 1.70 -0.65
CA ASP A 2 -14.52 1.89 -0.39
C ASP A 2 -14.32 2.93 0.71
N PRO A 3 -13.67 2.56 1.85
CA PRO A 3 -13.50 3.48 2.98
C PRO A 3 -12.70 4.73 2.57
N PHE A 4 -11.81 4.60 1.59
CA PHE A 4 -11.05 5.70 1.01
C PHE A 4 -11.93 6.70 0.23
N LEU A 5 -12.91 6.23 -0.53
CA LEU A 5 -13.85 7.11 -1.24
C LEU A 5 -14.74 7.88 -0.27
N VAL A 6 -15.11 7.27 0.86
CA VAL A 6 -15.87 7.93 1.93
C VAL A 6 -15.06 9.05 2.59
N LEU A 7 -13.76 8.82 2.80
CA LEU A 7 -12.85 9.86 3.27
C LEU A 7 -12.73 11.00 2.26
N LEU A 8 -12.48 10.69 0.98
CA LEU A 8 -12.36 11.71 -0.07
C LEU A 8 -13.63 12.55 -0.20
N HIS A 9 -14.80 11.94 -0.04
CA HIS A 9 -16.06 12.66 -0.01
C HIS A 9 -16.15 13.58 1.21
N SER A 10 -15.75 13.11 2.39
CA SER A 10 -15.70 13.92 3.60
C SER A 10 -14.72 15.11 3.45
N VAL A 11 -13.54 14.88 2.87
CA VAL A 11 -12.54 15.92 2.58
C VAL A 11 -13.09 16.91 1.55
N SER A 12 -13.71 16.44 0.47
CA SER A 12 -14.35 17.30 -0.53
C SER A 12 -15.49 18.12 0.05
N SER A 13 -16.28 17.57 0.97
CA SER A 13 -17.35 18.31 1.64
C SER A 13 -16.81 19.42 2.56
N GLY A 14 -15.57 19.26 3.03
CA GLY A 14 -14.88 20.29 3.79
C GLY A 14 -14.33 21.42 2.92
N LEU A 15 -13.99 21.16 1.66
CA LEU A 15 -13.36 22.13 0.77
C LEU A 15 -14.35 23.20 0.28
N SER A 16 -13.95 24.46 0.42
CA SER A 16 -14.68 25.62 -0.08
C SER A 16 -14.38 25.87 -1.57
N SER A 17 -15.28 26.57 -2.27
CA SER A 17 -15.09 26.90 -3.70
C SER A 17 -13.80 27.69 -3.99
N SER A 18 -13.33 28.51 -3.04
CA SER A 18 -12.06 29.25 -3.16
C SER A 18 -10.85 28.32 -3.10
N GLU A 19 -10.87 27.36 -2.16
CA GLU A 19 -9.81 26.37 -1.97
C GLU A 19 -9.74 25.38 -3.14
N LEU A 20 -10.90 25.03 -3.71
CA LEU A 20 -10.99 24.24 -4.93
C LEU A 20 -10.32 24.96 -6.11
N THR A 21 -10.51 26.28 -6.19
CA THR A 21 -9.87 27.10 -7.23
C THR A 21 -8.36 27.15 -7.04
N GLU A 22 -7.87 27.32 -5.81
CA GLU A 22 -6.45 27.22 -5.49
C GLU A 22 -5.88 25.84 -5.80
N LEU A 23 -6.58 24.75 -5.45
CA LEU A 23 -6.18 23.39 -5.80
C LEU A 23 -6.07 23.23 -7.31
N LYS A 24 -7.03 23.78 -8.05
CA LYS A 24 -7.00 23.76 -9.51
C LYS A 24 -5.75 24.44 -10.04
N PHE A 25 -5.39 25.61 -9.51
CA PHE A 25 -4.18 26.33 -9.91
C PHE A 25 -2.90 25.55 -9.63
N LEU A 26 -2.81 24.92 -8.45
CA LEU A 26 -1.67 24.07 -8.08
C LEU A 26 -1.58 22.82 -8.95
N CYS A 27 -2.73 22.26 -9.32
CA CYS A 27 -2.82 21.12 -10.22
C CYS A 27 -2.58 21.49 -11.69
N LEU A 28 -2.55 22.76 -12.12
CA LEU A 28 -2.32 23.11 -13.54
C LEU A 28 -0.99 22.59 -14.11
N GLY A 29 0.02 22.40 -13.25
CA GLY A 29 1.32 21.85 -13.65
C GLY A 29 1.41 20.32 -13.62
N ARG A 30 0.46 19.64 -12.97
CA ARG A 30 0.49 18.17 -12.76
C ARG A 30 -0.68 17.46 -13.46
N VAL A 31 -1.86 18.06 -13.46
CA VAL A 31 -3.10 17.57 -14.06
C VAL A 31 -3.34 18.33 -15.38
N GLY A 32 -3.67 17.59 -16.44
CA GLY A 32 -3.89 18.18 -17.75
C GLY A 32 -5.07 19.17 -17.76
N LYS A 33 -4.88 20.34 -18.40
CA LYS A 33 -5.87 21.44 -18.49
C LYS A 33 -7.28 20.97 -18.88
N ARG A 34 -7.37 20.03 -19.83
CA ARG A 34 -8.63 19.40 -20.30
C ARG A 34 -9.39 18.65 -19.19
N LYS A 35 -8.68 18.04 -18.23
CA LYS A 35 -9.28 17.32 -17.10
C LYS A 35 -9.72 18.30 -16.02
N LEU A 36 -8.89 19.30 -15.76
CA LEU A 36 -9.20 20.43 -14.88
C LEU A 36 -10.47 21.22 -15.27
N GLU A 37 -10.73 21.33 -16.58
CA GLU A 37 -11.96 21.93 -17.10
C GLU A 37 -13.22 21.09 -16.83
N ARG A 38 -13.08 19.75 -16.73
CA ARG A 38 -14.19 18.84 -16.44
C ARG A 38 -14.54 18.76 -14.96
N VAL A 39 -13.57 19.08 -14.10
CA VAL A 39 -13.73 19.03 -12.64
C VAL A 39 -14.64 20.16 -12.19
N GLN A 40 -15.80 19.84 -11.59
CA GLN A 40 -16.72 20.84 -11.01
C GLN A 40 -16.69 20.85 -9.48
N SER A 41 -16.37 19.72 -8.87
CA SER A 41 -16.23 19.55 -7.42
C SER A 41 -14.84 19.06 -7.02
N GLY A 42 -14.49 19.20 -5.73
CA GLY A 42 -13.25 18.64 -5.19
C GLY A 42 -13.20 17.12 -5.35
N LEU A 43 -14.37 16.47 -5.22
CA LEU A 43 -14.55 15.05 -5.46
C LEU A 43 -14.22 14.66 -6.90
N ASP A 44 -14.64 15.44 -7.90
CA ASP A 44 -14.28 15.18 -9.30
C ASP A 44 -12.76 15.26 -9.50
N LEU A 45 -12.10 16.21 -8.83
CA LEU A 45 -10.65 16.34 -8.90
C LEU A 45 -9.97 15.09 -8.33
N PHE A 46 -10.41 14.63 -7.17
CA PHE A 46 -9.90 13.42 -6.53
C PHE A 46 -10.22 12.16 -7.32
N SER A 47 -11.39 12.06 -7.95
CA SER A 47 -11.76 10.94 -8.82
C SER A 47 -10.86 10.89 -10.06
N VAL A 48 -10.57 12.03 -10.68
CA VAL A 48 -9.65 12.11 -11.81
C VAL A 48 -8.23 11.72 -11.41
N LEU A 49 -7.77 12.14 -10.24
CA LEU A 49 -6.45 11.78 -9.69
C LEU A 49 -6.38 10.27 -9.39
N LEU A 50 -7.47 9.68 -8.89
CA LEU A 50 -7.60 8.25 -8.63
C LEU A 50 -7.58 7.43 -9.94
N GLU A 51 -8.32 7.86 -10.96
CA GLU A 51 -8.30 7.25 -12.30
C GLU A 51 -6.92 7.33 -12.98
N GLN A 52 -6.11 8.33 -12.62
CA GLN A 52 -4.75 8.48 -13.15
C GLN A 52 -3.68 7.70 -12.38
N ASN A 53 -4.04 7.02 -11.29
CA ASN A 53 -3.09 6.38 -10.37
C ASN A 53 -2.12 7.41 -9.70
N ASP A 54 -2.48 8.70 -9.73
CA ASP A 54 -1.77 9.77 -9.02
C ASP A 54 -2.21 9.85 -7.54
N LEU A 55 -3.34 9.23 -7.22
CA LEU A 55 -3.90 9.14 -5.88
C LEU A 55 -4.32 7.70 -5.61
N GLU A 56 -3.76 7.07 -4.59
CA GLU A 56 -4.12 5.71 -4.18
C GLU A 56 -4.20 5.60 -2.64
N PRO A 57 -4.91 4.59 -2.10
CA PRO A 57 -4.99 4.36 -0.66
C PRO A 57 -3.63 4.23 0.05
N GLY A 58 -2.59 3.78 -0.67
CA GLY A 58 -1.21 3.68 -0.16
C GLY A 58 -0.28 4.82 -0.62
N ARG A 59 -0.77 5.77 -1.41
CA ARG A 59 -0.01 6.91 -1.93
C ARG A 59 -0.88 8.16 -1.93
N THR A 60 -1.07 8.77 -0.76
CA THR A 60 -1.73 10.08 -0.67
C THR A 60 -0.75 11.24 -0.47
N GLU A 61 0.56 11.01 -0.60
CA GLU A 61 1.60 12.06 -0.55
C GLU A 61 1.27 13.28 -1.39
N LEU A 62 0.75 13.07 -2.60
CA LEU A 62 0.35 14.14 -3.50
C LEU A 62 -0.87 14.90 -2.97
N LEU A 63 -1.84 14.22 -2.39
CA LEU A 63 -3.01 14.83 -1.75
C LEU A 63 -2.61 15.59 -0.47
N ARG A 64 -1.67 15.05 0.30
CA ARG A 64 -1.07 15.68 1.47
C ARG A 64 -0.35 16.96 1.09
N GLU A 65 0.47 16.97 0.05
CA GLU A 65 1.10 18.20 -0.47
C GLU A 65 0.06 19.26 -0.85
N LEU A 66 -1.00 18.86 -1.55
CA LEU A 66 -2.08 19.76 -1.96
C LEU A 66 -2.84 20.32 -0.74
N LEU A 67 -3.21 19.48 0.22
CA LEU A 67 -3.89 19.92 1.44
C LEU A 67 -2.99 20.77 2.36
N ALA A 68 -1.69 20.48 2.39
CA ALA A 68 -0.69 21.27 3.11
C ALA A 68 -0.54 22.67 2.52
N SER A 69 -0.56 22.78 1.19
CA SER A 69 -0.50 24.07 0.49
C SER A 69 -1.72 24.95 0.79
N LEU A 70 -2.89 24.34 0.97
CA LEU A 70 -4.12 25.02 1.42
C LEU A 70 -4.13 25.37 2.93
N ARG A 71 -3.07 25.04 3.68
CA ARG A 71 -2.93 25.29 5.12
C ARG A 71 -4.04 24.68 5.99
N ARG A 72 -4.78 23.71 5.47
CA ARG A 72 -5.83 23.00 6.21
C ARG A 72 -5.27 21.79 6.94
N HIS A 73 -4.63 22.09 8.06
CA HIS A 73 -4.10 21.07 8.98
C HIS A 73 -5.20 20.15 9.54
N ASP A 74 -6.45 20.60 9.63
CA ASP A 74 -7.58 19.77 10.07
C ASP A 74 -7.93 18.64 9.10
N LEU A 75 -7.91 18.94 7.78
CA LEU A 75 -8.17 17.93 6.74
C LEU A 75 -6.98 17.01 6.58
N LEU A 76 -5.76 17.55 6.69
CA LEU A 76 -4.55 16.75 6.76
C LEU A 76 -4.60 15.77 7.91
N ARG A 77 -4.98 16.21 9.12
CA ARG A 77 -5.04 15.31 10.28
C ARG A 77 -6.05 14.19 10.08
N ARG A 78 -7.22 14.47 9.49
CA ARG A 78 -8.18 13.43 9.14
C ARG A 78 -7.67 12.47 8.07
N LEU A 79 -6.92 12.98 7.09
CA LEU A 79 -6.26 12.15 6.09
C LEU A 79 -5.15 11.30 6.71
N ASP A 80 -4.38 11.86 7.65
CA ASP A 80 -3.30 11.20 8.40
C ASP A 80 -3.84 10.12 9.34
N ASP A 81 -4.91 10.41 10.09
CA ASP A 81 -5.61 9.43 10.95
C ASP A 81 -6.20 8.29 10.10
N PHE A 82 -6.76 8.62 8.94
CA PHE A 82 -7.22 7.61 8.00
C PHE A 82 -6.07 6.86 7.35
N GLU A 83 -4.95 7.50 6.98
CA GLU A 83 -3.76 6.84 6.47
C GLU A 83 -3.03 6.06 7.54
N ALA A 84 -3.11 6.40 8.82
CA ALA A 84 -2.52 5.64 9.90
C ALA A 84 -3.38 4.43 10.25
N GLY A 85 -4.71 4.60 10.27
CA GLY A 85 -5.68 3.50 10.40
C GLY A 85 -5.76 2.63 9.14
N ALA A 86 -5.59 3.22 7.97
CA ALA A 86 -5.46 2.52 6.71
C ALA A 86 -4.05 1.97 6.55
N ALA A 87 -2.95 2.56 7.00
CA ALA A 87 -1.63 1.92 6.95
C ALA A 87 -1.56 0.71 7.88
N ALA A 88 -2.37 0.67 8.93
CA ALA A 88 -2.64 -0.55 9.70
C ALA A 88 -3.50 -1.59 8.94
N GLY A 89 -4.01 -1.26 7.75
CA GLY A 89 -4.88 -2.09 6.90
C GLY A 89 -4.69 -1.96 5.36
N ALA A 90 -3.63 -1.31 4.87
CA ALA A 90 -3.42 -0.84 3.50
C ALA A 90 -1.91 -0.80 3.28
N ALA A 91 -1.30 -1.64 2.48
CA ALA A 91 -1.80 -2.78 1.74
C ALA A 91 -1.37 -4.07 2.45
N PRO A 92 -2.24 -5.10 2.54
CA PRO A 92 -1.81 -6.42 2.99
C PRO A 92 -0.55 -6.86 2.22
N GLY A 93 -0.50 -6.59 0.90
CA GLY A 93 0.68 -6.88 0.09
C GLY A 93 1.98 -6.19 0.51
N GLU A 94 1.98 -4.94 1.00
CA GLU A 94 3.24 -4.20 1.24
C GLU A 94 3.84 -4.51 2.62
N GLU A 95 2.99 -4.69 3.64
CA GLU A 95 3.41 -5.19 4.94
C GLU A 95 3.74 -6.69 4.88
N ASP A 96 2.99 -7.50 4.11
CA ASP A 96 3.31 -8.91 3.89
C ASP A 96 4.63 -9.05 3.10
N LEU A 97 4.89 -8.16 2.15
CA LEU A 97 6.21 -8.05 1.51
C LEU A 97 7.30 -7.69 2.50
N GLY A 98 7.04 -6.78 3.44
CA GLY A 98 7.98 -6.41 4.51
C GLY A 98 8.32 -7.60 5.41
N ALA A 99 7.30 -8.27 5.94
CA ALA A 99 7.47 -9.45 6.78
C ALA A 99 8.15 -10.61 6.02
N ALA A 100 7.78 -10.81 4.75
CA ALA A 100 8.44 -11.78 3.88
C ALA A 100 9.91 -11.41 3.67
N PHE A 101 10.23 -10.12 3.47
CA PHE A 101 11.62 -9.69 3.31
C PHE A 101 12.46 -9.97 4.56
N ASP A 102 11.94 -9.73 5.76
CA ASP A 102 12.69 -10.02 6.99
C ASP A 102 12.91 -11.54 7.15
N LEU A 103 11.89 -12.38 6.91
CA LEU A 103 12.05 -13.84 6.91
C LEU A 103 13.08 -14.34 5.89
N ILE A 104 13.07 -13.76 4.68
CA ILE A 104 14.06 -14.07 3.64
C ILE A 104 15.45 -13.62 4.09
N CYS A 105 15.58 -12.46 4.74
CA CYS A 105 16.85 -11.97 5.25
C CYS A 105 17.46 -12.91 6.32
N ASP A 106 16.63 -13.55 7.14
CA ASP A 106 17.06 -14.54 8.13
C ASP A 106 17.44 -15.91 7.54
N HIS A 107 16.84 -16.31 6.41
CA HIS A 107 16.99 -17.68 5.87
C HIS A 107 17.81 -17.81 4.57
N VAL A 108 17.95 -16.76 3.76
CA VAL A 108 18.60 -16.84 2.43
C VAL A 108 20.12 -16.85 2.52
N GLY A 109 20.70 -16.14 3.49
CA GLY A 109 22.12 -16.12 3.83
C GLY A 109 23.07 -16.19 2.63
N LYS A 110 23.51 -17.41 2.28
CA LYS A 110 24.52 -17.69 1.24
C LYS A 110 23.99 -17.70 -0.20
N ASP A 111 22.71 -17.93 -0.41
CA ASP A 111 22.11 -18.12 -1.74
C ASP A 111 21.48 -16.83 -2.31
N TRP A 112 21.79 -15.68 -1.70
CA TRP A 112 21.33 -14.36 -2.13
C TRP A 112 21.66 -14.02 -3.59
N ARG A 113 22.77 -14.54 -4.15
CA ARG A 113 23.11 -14.35 -5.57
C ARG A 113 22.14 -15.07 -6.51
N ARG A 114 21.65 -16.25 -6.10
CA ARG A 114 20.67 -17.01 -6.88
C ARG A 114 19.34 -16.28 -6.85
N LEU A 115 18.95 -15.81 -5.66
CA LEU A 115 17.75 -15.01 -5.48
C LEU A 115 17.80 -13.72 -6.30
N ALA A 116 18.91 -12.97 -6.24
CA ALA A 116 19.07 -11.71 -6.98
C ALA A 116 18.95 -11.93 -8.50
N ARG A 117 19.55 -13.00 -9.04
CA ARG A 117 19.40 -13.34 -10.46
C ARG A 117 17.97 -13.71 -10.82
N GLN A 118 17.29 -14.44 -9.94
CA GLN A 118 15.90 -14.83 -10.16
C GLN A 118 14.94 -13.63 -10.10
N LEU A 119 15.24 -12.65 -9.26
CA LEU A 119 14.57 -11.35 -9.17
C LEU A 119 14.97 -10.38 -10.30
N LYS A 120 15.66 -10.88 -11.35
CA LYS A 120 16.12 -10.11 -12.51
C LYS A 120 17.02 -8.92 -12.16
N VAL A 121 17.73 -8.98 -11.03
CA VAL A 121 18.77 -8.01 -10.71
C VAL A 121 19.97 -8.27 -11.62
N SER A 122 20.45 -7.23 -12.31
CA SER A 122 21.59 -7.34 -13.22
C SER A 122 22.85 -7.81 -12.49
N ASP A 123 23.65 -8.71 -13.08
CA ASP A 123 24.90 -9.21 -12.48
C ASP A 123 25.85 -8.07 -12.05
N ALA A 124 25.95 -6.98 -12.83
CA ALA A 124 26.74 -5.80 -12.44
C ALA A 124 26.31 -5.18 -11.10
N LYS A 125 25.01 -5.20 -10.78
CA LYS A 125 24.50 -4.75 -9.47
C LYS A 125 24.78 -5.79 -8.39
N ILE A 126 24.73 -7.07 -8.72
CA ILE A 126 25.07 -8.17 -7.79
C ILE A 126 26.54 -8.07 -7.37
N ASP A 127 27.45 -7.88 -8.32
CA ASP A 127 28.88 -7.65 -8.02
C ASP A 127 29.09 -6.38 -7.17
N GLY A 128 28.39 -5.29 -7.51
CA GLY A 128 28.44 -4.06 -6.71
C GLY A 128 27.83 -4.16 -5.31
N ILE A 129 26.95 -5.13 -5.04
CA ILE A 129 26.43 -5.44 -3.70
C ILE A 129 27.44 -6.26 -2.91
N GLU A 130 28.09 -7.22 -3.57
CA GLU A 130 29.14 -8.04 -2.95
C GLU A 130 30.34 -7.21 -2.50
N ASP A 131 30.79 -6.28 -3.34
CA ASP A 131 31.89 -5.37 -3.03
C ASP A 131 31.54 -4.42 -1.87
N ARG A 132 30.30 -3.93 -1.83
CA ARG A 132 29.83 -3.01 -0.78
C ARG A 132 29.57 -3.68 0.56
N TYR A 133 29.12 -4.94 0.58
CA TYR A 133 28.73 -5.64 1.79
C TYR A 133 29.46 -6.98 1.94
N PRO A 134 30.80 -6.99 2.07
CA PRO A 134 31.59 -8.23 2.05
C PRO A 134 31.28 -9.17 3.22
N ARG A 135 30.87 -8.66 4.39
CA ARG A 135 30.61 -9.47 5.61
C ARG A 135 29.14 -9.60 6.02
N ASN A 136 28.22 -8.86 5.40
CA ASN A 136 26.83 -8.79 5.84
C ASN A 136 25.90 -9.41 4.79
N LEU A 137 25.64 -10.72 4.91
CA LEU A 137 24.76 -11.46 3.99
C LEU A 137 23.32 -10.93 4.00
N THR A 138 22.82 -10.58 5.18
CA THR A 138 21.49 -9.98 5.38
C THR A 138 21.31 -8.69 4.58
N GLU A 139 22.32 -7.82 4.60
CA GLU A 139 22.29 -6.55 3.85
C GLU A 139 22.37 -6.77 2.34
N ARG A 140 23.06 -7.81 1.87
CA ARG A 140 23.06 -8.18 0.44
C ARG A 140 21.68 -8.62 -0.03
N VAL A 141 20.99 -9.43 0.79
CA VAL A 141 19.62 -9.86 0.52
C VAL A 141 18.68 -8.64 0.51
N ARG A 142 18.74 -7.78 1.54
CA ARG A 142 17.95 -6.54 1.59
C ARG A 142 18.16 -5.65 0.38
N GLU A 143 19.41 -5.40 0.00
CA GLU A 143 19.71 -4.53 -1.13
C GLU A 143 19.25 -5.15 -2.45
N SER A 144 19.34 -6.48 -2.61
CA SER A 144 18.79 -7.17 -3.78
C SER A 144 17.26 -7.06 -3.88
N LEU A 145 16.55 -7.23 -2.75
CA LEU A 145 15.10 -7.07 -2.65
C LEU A 145 14.68 -5.61 -2.87
N ARG A 146 15.50 -4.66 -2.41
CA ARG A 146 15.28 -3.23 -2.61
C ARG A 146 15.41 -2.84 -4.09
N ILE A 147 16.44 -3.36 -4.76
CA ILE A 147 16.64 -3.16 -6.20
C ILE A 147 15.47 -3.78 -6.97
N TRP A 148 15.05 -5.00 -6.60
CA TRP A 148 13.88 -5.64 -7.17
C TRP A 148 12.62 -4.79 -7.00
N LYS A 149 12.30 -4.35 -5.78
CA LYS A 149 11.14 -3.47 -5.49
C LYS A 149 11.17 -2.19 -6.32
N ASN A 150 12.34 -1.57 -6.49
CA ASN A 150 12.48 -0.36 -7.28
C ASN A 150 12.39 -0.61 -8.80
N THR A 151 12.69 -1.82 -9.26
CA THR A 151 12.65 -2.21 -10.67
C THR A 151 11.26 -2.67 -11.09
N GLU A 152 10.59 -3.48 -10.26
CA GLU A 152 9.29 -4.05 -10.59
C GLU A 152 8.09 -3.24 -10.10
N LYS A 153 8.25 -2.29 -9.15
CA LYS A 153 7.26 -1.34 -8.55
C LYS A 153 5.75 -1.66 -8.63
N ALA A 154 5.17 -1.88 -9.82
CA ALA A 154 3.78 -2.29 -10.04
C ALA A 154 3.53 -3.82 -9.95
N ASN A 155 4.55 -4.67 -10.12
CA ASN A 155 4.46 -6.14 -10.07
C ASN A 155 5.05 -6.75 -8.79
N ALA A 156 5.58 -5.91 -7.88
CA ALA A 156 6.13 -6.36 -6.62
C ALA A 156 5.00 -6.94 -5.73
N THR A 157 4.79 -8.24 -5.86
CA THR A 157 3.75 -9.00 -5.17
C THR A 157 4.38 -10.20 -4.49
N VAL A 158 3.79 -10.64 -3.37
CA VAL A 158 4.27 -11.81 -2.63
C VAL A 158 4.28 -13.07 -3.50
N ALA A 159 3.33 -13.22 -4.43
CA ALA A 159 3.30 -14.36 -5.36
C ALA A 159 4.55 -14.45 -6.26
N HIS A 160 5.05 -13.31 -6.77
CA HIS A 160 6.30 -13.28 -7.55
C HIS A 160 7.51 -13.62 -6.66
N LEU A 161 7.49 -13.14 -5.42
CA LEU A 161 8.54 -13.43 -4.44
C LEU A 161 8.59 -14.91 -4.07
N VAL A 162 7.43 -15.53 -3.81
CA VAL A 162 7.26 -16.97 -3.56
C VAL A 162 7.75 -17.79 -4.75
N GLY A 163 7.39 -17.39 -5.98
CA GLY A 163 7.88 -18.04 -7.20
C GLY A 163 9.41 -17.98 -7.32
N ALA A 164 10.01 -16.85 -6.98
CA ALA A 164 11.47 -16.69 -6.97
C ALA A 164 12.14 -17.54 -5.88
N LEU A 165 11.53 -17.63 -4.69
CA LEU A 165 12.02 -18.48 -3.58
C LEU A 165 11.97 -19.97 -3.93
N ARG A 166 10.86 -20.45 -4.50
CA ARG A 166 10.73 -21.84 -4.96
C ARG A 166 11.74 -22.19 -6.05
N ALA A 167 11.99 -21.27 -6.99
CA ALA A 167 13.03 -21.45 -8.01
C ALA A 167 14.45 -21.47 -7.42
N CYS A 168 14.67 -20.83 -6.27
CA CYS A 168 15.92 -20.90 -5.52
C CYS A 168 16.01 -22.12 -4.57
N GLN A 169 15.07 -23.07 -4.64
CA GLN A 169 14.95 -24.23 -3.75
C GLN A 169 14.69 -23.89 -2.27
N MET A 170 14.20 -22.67 -2.00
CA MET A 170 13.89 -22.19 -0.64
C MET A 170 12.44 -22.46 -0.29
N ASN A 171 12.04 -23.73 -0.42
CA ASN A 171 10.64 -24.13 -0.25
C ASN A 171 10.13 -23.79 1.17
N LEU A 172 10.96 -24.01 2.20
CA LEU A 172 10.60 -23.68 3.58
C LEU A 172 10.26 -22.20 3.80
N VAL A 173 11.00 -21.29 3.15
CA VAL A 173 10.75 -19.85 3.24
C VAL A 173 9.55 -19.48 2.39
N ALA A 174 9.37 -20.12 1.23
CA ALA A 174 8.21 -19.93 0.38
C ALA A 174 6.91 -20.36 1.10
N ASP A 175 6.91 -21.53 1.73
CA ASP A 175 5.79 -22.07 2.50
C ASP A 175 5.44 -21.14 3.68
N LEU A 176 6.45 -20.64 4.41
CA LEU A 176 6.25 -19.73 5.53
C LEU A 176 5.68 -18.36 5.09
N VAL A 177 6.17 -17.83 3.96
CA VAL A 177 5.68 -16.58 3.37
C VAL A 177 4.24 -16.75 2.85
N GLU A 178 3.93 -17.89 2.23
CA GLU A 178 2.56 -18.23 1.80
C GLU A 178 1.61 -18.40 2.98
N GLU A 179 2.04 -19.06 4.06
CA GLU A 179 1.24 -19.25 5.27
C GLU A 179 0.95 -17.92 5.97
N LEU A 180 1.94 -17.02 6.02
CA LEU A 180 1.79 -15.67 6.57
C LEU A 180 0.77 -14.85 5.75
N GLN A 181 0.86 -14.94 4.42
CA GLN A 181 -0.10 -14.27 3.53
C GLN A 181 -1.52 -14.84 3.69
N GLN A 182 -1.67 -16.18 3.72
CA GLN A 182 -2.98 -16.83 3.89
C GLN A 182 -3.61 -16.53 5.26
N ALA A 183 -2.83 -16.55 6.33
CA ALA A 183 -3.30 -16.20 7.67
C ALA A 183 -3.87 -14.78 7.73
N ARG A 184 -3.27 -13.84 6.98
CA ARG A 184 -3.73 -12.46 6.90
C ARG A 184 -4.94 -12.27 5.99
N GLU A 185 -5.03 -13.00 4.89
CA GLU A 185 -6.25 -13.05 4.06
C GLU A 185 -7.45 -13.55 4.87
N LEU A 186 -7.24 -14.54 5.74
CA LEU A 186 -8.27 -15.03 6.67
C LEU A 186 -8.68 -13.97 7.70
N GLN A 187 -7.73 -13.21 8.24
CA GLN A 187 -8.02 -12.09 9.16
C GLN A 187 -8.76 -10.94 8.46
N SER A 188 -8.37 -10.59 7.23
CA SER A 188 -9.08 -9.61 6.39
C SER A 188 -10.52 -10.06 6.12
N ARG A 189 -10.72 -11.33 5.76
CA ARG A 189 -12.06 -11.90 5.52
C ARG A 189 -12.88 -11.99 6.81
N SER A 190 -12.23 -12.20 7.96
CA SER A 190 -12.88 -12.21 9.27
C SER A 190 -13.28 -10.81 9.75
N GLY A 191 -12.55 -9.76 9.38
CA GLY A 191 -12.90 -8.35 9.67
C GLY A 191 -14.10 -7.84 8.87
N ALA A 192 -14.43 -8.46 7.73
CA ALA A 192 -15.61 -8.15 6.92
C ALA A 192 -16.90 -8.81 7.45
N VAL A 193 -16.81 -9.81 8.34
CA VAL A 193 -17.97 -10.31 9.06
C VAL A 193 -18.17 -9.41 10.27
N SER A 194 -18.91 -8.32 10.06
CA SER A 194 -19.60 -7.65 11.17
C SER A 194 -20.23 -8.71 12.06
N PRO A 195 -20.05 -8.67 13.39
CA PRO A 195 -20.82 -9.51 14.28
C PRO A 195 -22.27 -9.05 14.13
N MET A 196 -23.01 -9.78 13.30
CA MET A 196 -24.43 -9.57 13.11
C MET A 196 -25.05 -9.68 14.50
N SER A 197 -25.51 -8.53 15.01
CA SER A 197 -26.17 -8.38 16.29
C SER A 197 -27.05 -9.59 16.55
N TRP A 198 -26.73 -10.32 17.61
CA TRP A 198 -27.72 -11.18 18.25
C TRP A 198 -28.78 -10.25 18.81
N ASN A 199 -29.74 -9.90 17.95
CA ASN A 199 -30.94 -9.21 18.37
C ASN A 199 -31.62 -10.14 19.39
N SER A 200 -31.73 -9.62 20.59
CA SER A 200 -32.42 -10.22 21.71
C SER A 200 -33.89 -10.39 21.36
N GLU A 201 -34.27 -11.58 20.91
CA GLU A 201 -35.65 -12.04 20.95
C GLU A 201 -35.73 -13.22 21.93
N ALA A 202 -35.85 -12.88 23.21
CA ALA A 202 -36.50 -13.76 24.16
C ALA A 202 -37.27 -12.92 25.17
N SER A 203 -38.59 -13.03 25.04
CA SER A 203 -39.56 -12.91 26.13
C SER A 203 -40.09 -11.52 26.44
N THR A 204 -40.98 -11.03 25.58
CA THR A 204 -42.21 -10.37 26.07
C THR A 204 -43.41 -11.00 25.37
N SER A 205 -44.18 -11.82 26.10
CA SER A 205 -45.60 -12.14 25.88
C SER A 205 -46.02 -13.11 27.02
N GLU A 206 -46.63 -12.60 28.08
CA GLU A 206 -48.09 -12.52 28.27
C GLU A 206 -48.73 -13.85 28.68
N ALA A 207 -49.25 -13.90 29.91
CA ALA A 207 -50.48 -14.61 30.23
C ALA A 207 -51.08 -13.99 31.51
N SER A 208 -52.32 -13.55 31.35
CA SER A 208 -53.22 -13.01 32.38
C SER A 208 -53.58 -14.03 33.46
#